data_AF-A0A091G5N5-F1
#
_entry.id   AF-A0A091G5N5-F1
#
_cell.length_a   1.000
_cell.length_b   1.000
_cell.length_c   1.000
_cell.angle_alpha   90.00
_cell.angle_beta   90.00
_cell.angle_gamma   90.00
#
_symmetry.space_group_name_H-M   'P 1'
#
loop_
_entity.id
_entity.type
_entity.pdbx_description
1 polymer ?
#
loop_
_entity_poly.entity_id
_entity_poly.type
_entity_poly.pdbx_seq_one_letter_code
_entity_poly.pdbx_strand_id
1 'polypeptide(L)'
;MEWMTIFYMLFFCSSTALTAAPHKAAKYLQLLKSINELEIRVKDKGVELLHTPENPVDECLFTAVTCFQNGTLKLQPNNSQENSTFTKAIKNLRRLIVRDSGKCESSCESYEKKTPKMFLKSFAKLIQKV
;
A
#
# COMPACT_ATOMS: atom_id res chain seq x y z
N MET A 1 12.47 -52.58 -14.81
CA MET A 1 11.62 -51.37 -14.69
C MET A 1 11.77 -50.68 -13.33
N GLU A 2 12.87 -50.88 -12.60
CA GLU A 2 12.95 -50.44 -11.19
C GLU A 2 13.90 -49.24 -10.96
N TRP A 3 14.70 -48.89 -11.97
CA TRP A 3 15.57 -47.71 -11.93
C TRP A 3 14.88 -46.43 -12.40
N MET A 4 13.84 -46.55 -13.24
CA MET A 4 13.07 -45.39 -13.74
C MET A 4 12.29 -44.70 -12.62
N THR A 5 11.80 -45.44 -11.64
CA THR A 5 11.03 -44.89 -10.50
C THR A 5 11.88 -44.11 -9.51
N ILE A 6 13.18 -44.42 -9.39
CA ILE A 6 14.10 -43.74 -8.46
C ILE A 6 14.44 -42.33 -8.97
N PHE A 7 14.57 -42.14 -10.29
CA PHE A 7 14.82 -40.82 -10.88
C PHE A 7 13.61 -39.87 -10.76
N TYR A 8 12.38 -40.40 -10.81
CA TYR A 8 11.16 -39.58 -10.67
C TYR A 8 10.94 -39.06 -9.25
N MET A 9 11.36 -39.82 -8.22
CA MET A 9 11.25 -39.40 -6.81
C MET A 9 12.26 -38.29 -6.47
N LEU A 10 13.43 -38.25 -7.11
CA LEU A 10 14.44 -37.22 -6.88
C LEU A 10 14.17 -35.92 -7.65
N PHE A 11 13.44 -35.97 -8.77
CA PHE A 11 13.12 -34.78 -9.57
C PHE A 11 11.94 -33.97 -9.02
N PHE A 12 11.06 -34.58 -8.21
CA PHE A 12 9.92 -33.89 -7.61
C PHE A 12 10.25 -33.12 -6.31
N CYS A 13 11.43 -33.33 -5.73
CA CYS A 13 11.83 -32.69 -4.48
C CYS A 13 12.63 -31.38 -4.68
N SER A 14 12.86 -30.95 -5.93
CA SER A 14 13.64 -29.73 -6.24
C SER A 14 12.78 -28.48 -6.49
N SER A 15 11.45 -28.59 -6.47
CA SER A 15 10.55 -27.51 -6.93
C SER A 15 9.71 -26.90 -5.81
N THR A 16 10.33 -26.44 -4.72
CA THR A 16 9.68 -25.44 -3.83
C THR A 16 10.68 -24.41 -3.29
N ALA A 17 11.64 -23.99 -4.11
CA ALA A 17 12.42 -22.81 -3.81
C ALA A 17 11.77 -21.58 -4.48
N LEU A 18 11.20 -20.69 -3.64
CA LEU A 18 10.94 -19.27 -3.91
C LEU A 18 9.80 -18.87 -4.88
N THR A 19 8.57 -18.72 -4.36
CA THR A 19 7.51 -17.92 -5.03
C THR A 19 6.92 -16.79 -4.17
N ALA A 20 7.49 -16.50 -2.99
CA ALA A 20 7.00 -15.41 -2.12
C ALA A 20 7.31 -13.99 -2.66
N ALA A 21 8.45 -13.81 -3.34
CA ALA A 21 8.88 -12.52 -3.89
C ALA A 21 7.97 -11.95 -5.01
N PRO A 22 7.55 -12.72 -6.05
CA PRO A 22 6.70 -12.18 -7.12
C PRO A 22 5.32 -11.73 -6.61
N HIS A 23 4.76 -12.41 -5.61
CA HIS A 23 3.46 -12.03 -5.04
C HIS A 23 3.53 -10.71 -4.25
N LYS A 24 4.60 -10.48 -3.49
CA LYS A 24 4.82 -9.23 -2.74
C LYS A 24 4.95 -8.05 -3.70
N ALA A 25 5.77 -8.19 -4.75
CA ALA A 25 5.97 -7.15 -5.77
C ALA A 25 4.69 -6.82 -6.53
N ALA A 26 3.92 -7.83 -6.97
CA ALA A 26 2.64 -7.61 -7.64
C ALA A 26 1.63 -6.85 -6.75
N LYS A 27 1.61 -7.15 -5.45
CA LYS A 27 0.75 -6.44 -4.48
C LYS A 27 1.13 -4.96 -4.37
N TYR A 28 2.41 -4.62 -4.31
CA TYR A 28 2.85 -3.21 -4.26
C TYR A 28 2.55 -2.46 -5.55
N LEU A 29 2.75 -3.08 -6.71
CA LEU A 29 2.37 -2.50 -8.00
C LEU A 29 0.86 -2.21 -8.06
N GLN A 30 0.04 -3.11 -7.53
CA GLN A 30 -1.41 -2.90 -7.46
C GLN A 30 -1.77 -1.72 -6.54
N LEU A 31 -1.07 -1.54 -5.41
CA LEU A 31 -1.28 -0.41 -4.51
C LEU A 31 -0.90 0.90 -5.18
N LEU A 32 0.26 0.98 -5.84
CA LEU A 32 0.68 2.16 -6.59
C LEU A 32 -0.31 2.52 -7.70
N LYS A 33 -0.83 1.51 -8.42
CA LYS A 33 -1.90 1.72 -9.40
C LYS A 33 -3.15 2.32 -8.76
N SER A 34 -3.58 1.82 -7.60
CA SER A 34 -4.72 2.39 -6.86
C SER A 34 -4.45 3.82 -6.38
N ILE A 35 -3.22 4.17 -5.96
CA ILE A 35 -2.87 5.55 -5.59
C ILE A 35 -2.95 6.48 -6.81
N ASN A 36 -2.39 6.08 -7.95
CA ASN A 36 -2.45 6.84 -9.20
C ASN A 36 -3.90 7.02 -9.68
N GLU A 37 -4.73 5.98 -9.52
CA GLU A 37 -6.16 6.04 -9.81
C GLU A 37 -6.89 7.04 -8.89
N LEU A 38 -6.50 7.19 -7.63
CA LEU A 38 -7.06 8.20 -6.73
C LEU A 38 -6.56 9.60 -7.06
N GLU A 39 -5.29 9.78 -7.42
CA GLU A 39 -4.68 11.09 -7.63
C GLU A 39 -5.39 11.90 -8.73
N ILE A 40 -5.80 11.24 -9.82
CA ILE A 40 -6.50 11.89 -10.93
C ILE A 40 -7.99 12.14 -10.63
N ARG A 41 -8.56 11.46 -9.63
CA ARG A 41 -10.00 11.46 -9.31
C ARG A 41 -10.33 12.17 -8.01
N VAL A 42 -9.35 12.53 -7.19
CA VAL A 42 -9.59 13.14 -5.89
C VAL A 42 -9.95 14.62 -6.03
N LYS A 43 -10.93 15.05 -5.24
CA LYS A 43 -11.21 16.47 -5.03
C LYS A 43 -10.10 17.07 -4.17
N ASP A 44 -9.35 18.01 -4.73
CA ASP A 44 -8.14 18.55 -4.09
C ASP A 44 -8.34 19.92 -3.42
N LYS A 45 -9.32 20.71 -3.90
CA LYS A 45 -9.62 22.05 -3.39
C LYS A 45 -10.91 22.07 -2.59
N GLY A 46 -10.95 22.93 -1.56
CA GLY A 46 -12.15 23.13 -0.72
C GLY A 46 -12.53 21.90 0.11
N VAL A 47 -11.53 21.13 0.55
CA VAL A 47 -11.68 19.93 1.38
C VAL A 47 -10.64 19.94 2.51
N GLU A 48 -10.84 19.08 3.51
CA GLU A 48 -9.93 18.94 4.66
C GLU A 48 -8.51 18.56 4.21
N LEU A 49 -7.50 19.22 4.79
CA LEU A 49 -6.10 18.82 4.65
C LEU A 49 -5.80 17.59 5.51
N LEU A 50 -4.96 16.69 5.01
CA LEU A 50 -4.72 15.38 5.59
C LEU A 50 -3.32 15.28 6.19
N HIS A 51 -3.22 14.74 7.40
CA HIS A 51 -1.94 14.41 8.03
C HIS A 51 -1.12 13.50 7.10
N THR A 52 0.08 13.94 6.76
CA THR A 52 0.90 13.33 5.71
C THR A 52 2.28 12.98 6.28
N PRO A 53 2.50 11.72 6.71
CA PRO A 53 3.81 11.25 7.12
C PRO A 53 4.81 11.30 5.96
N GLU A 54 5.60 12.37 5.89
CA GLU A 54 6.67 12.49 4.91
C GLU A 54 7.96 11.93 5.50
N ASN A 55 8.54 10.93 4.83
CA ASN A 55 9.79 10.28 5.22
C ASN A 55 9.81 9.78 6.69
N PRO A 56 8.87 8.91 7.10
CA PRO A 56 8.91 8.34 8.44
C PRO A 56 10.21 7.55 8.66
N VAL A 57 10.76 7.64 9.88
CA VAL A 57 11.80 6.74 10.36
C VAL A 57 11.28 5.29 10.30
N ASP A 58 12.17 4.32 10.06
CA ASP A 58 11.77 2.94 9.76
C ASP A 58 10.97 2.28 10.90
N GLU A 59 11.28 2.64 12.15
CA GLU A 59 10.53 2.23 13.35
C GLU A 59 9.09 2.74 13.38
N CYS A 60 8.79 3.83 12.67
CA CYS A 60 7.46 4.43 12.55
C CYS A 60 6.71 4.03 11.27
N LEU A 61 7.25 3.08 10.49
CA LEU A 61 6.67 2.70 9.20
C LEU A 61 5.23 2.18 9.35
N PHE A 62 4.98 1.33 10.36
CA PHE A 62 3.64 0.84 10.65
C PHE A 62 2.66 1.99 10.93
N THR A 63 3.02 2.88 11.86
CA THR A 63 2.20 4.06 12.23
C THR A 63 1.95 4.97 11.03
N ALA A 64 2.96 5.22 10.20
CA ALA A 64 2.83 6.03 9.00
C ALA A 64 1.87 5.40 7.99
N VAL A 65 1.99 4.09 7.74
CA VAL A 65 1.08 3.37 6.84
C VAL A 65 -0.35 3.40 7.36
N THR A 66 -0.57 3.18 8.67
CA THR A 66 -1.90 3.27 9.28
C THR A 66 -2.46 4.68 9.19
N CYS A 67 -1.64 5.72 9.40
CA CYS A 67 -2.03 7.11 9.24
C CYS A 67 -2.51 7.40 7.81
N PHE A 68 -1.78 6.93 6.78
CA PHE A 68 -2.22 7.02 5.39
C PHE A 68 -3.52 6.24 5.15
N GLN A 69 -3.63 5.00 5.63
CA GLN A 69 -4.86 4.19 5.45
C GLN A 69 -6.10 4.86 6.04
N ASN A 70 -5.99 5.43 7.23
CA ASN A 70 -7.09 6.17 7.86
C ASN A 70 -7.37 7.48 7.12
N GLY A 71 -6.33 8.19 6.67
CA GLY A 71 -6.48 9.39 5.85
C GLY A 71 -7.21 9.13 4.52
N THR A 72 -7.07 7.94 3.92
CA THR A 72 -7.80 7.63 2.67
C THR A 72 -9.33 7.66 2.83
N LEU A 73 -9.86 7.46 4.03
CA LEU A 73 -11.31 7.51 4.31
C LEU A 73 -11.89 8.92 4.24
N LYS A 74 -11.03 9.93 4.38
CA LYS A 74 -11.41 11.34 4.30
C LYS A 74 -11.36 11.89 2.87
N LEU A 75 -10.78 11.12 1.92
CA LEU A 75 -10.70 11.52 0.53
C LEU A 75 -12.11 11.52 -0.10
N GLN A 76 -12.35 12.51 -0.95
CA GLN A 76 -13.59 12.65 -1.69
C GLN A 76 -13.32 12.56 -3.20
N PRO A 77 -14.17 11.88 -3.97
CA PRO A 77 -14.05 11.91 -5.43
C PRO A 77 -14.43 13.29 -5.97
N ASN A 78 -13.82 13.68 -7.08
CA ASN A 78 -14.12 14.93 -7.78
C ASN A 78 -15.44 14.84 -8.58
N ASN A 79 -15.85 13.63 -8.97
CA ASN A 79 -17.09 13.35 -9.67
C ASN A 79 -17.76 12.08 -9.08
N SER A 80 -19.08 12.13 -8.89
CA SER A 80 -19.89 11.01 -8.39
C SER A 80 -19.94 9.82 -9.36
N GLN A 81 -19.79 10.05 -10.66
CA GLN A 81 -19.80 8.99 -11.69
C GLN A 81 -18.64 7.99 -11.53
N GLU A 82 -17.54 8.40 -10.90
CA GLU A 82 -16.36 7.54 -10.68
C GLU A 82 -16.30 6.93 -9.27
N ASN A 83 -17.36 7.05 -8.48
CA ASN A 83 -17.36 6.65 -7.07
C ASN A 83 -17.07 5.15 -6.87
N SER A 84 -17.49 4.29 -7.80
CA SER A 84 -17.22 2.84 -7.74
C SER A 84 -15.72 2.53 -7.87
N THR A 85 -15.05 3.13 -8.85
CA THR A 85 -13.59 3.01 -9.06
C THR A 85 -12.83 3.62 -7.88
N PHE A 86 -13.26 4.79 -7.42
CA PHE A 86 -12.67 5.48 -6.27
C PHE A 86 -12.74 4.63 -4.99
N THR A 87 -13.93 4.11 -4.68
CA THR A 87 -14.16 3.25 -3.52
C THR A 87 -13.35 1.95 -3.60
N LYS A 88 -13.25 1.35 -4.81
CA LYS A 88 -12.43 0.16 -5.03
C LYS A 88 -10.95 0.44 -4.78
N ALA A 89 -10.44 1.58 -5.23
CA ALA A 89 -9.05 1.99 -4.99
C ALA A 89 -8.78 2.20 -3.49
N ILE A 90 -9.64 2.92 -2.76
CA ILE A 90 -9.53 3.07 -1.29
C ILE A 90 -9.52 1.69 -0.61
N LYS A 91 -10.42 0.78 -1.01
CA LYS A 91 -10.51 -0.57 -0.45
C LYS A 91 -9.21 -1.37 -0.65
N ASN A 92 -8.54 -1.22 -1.80
CA ASN A 92 -7.26 -1.87 -2.05
C ASN A 92 -6.17 -1.33 -1.12
N LEU A 93 -6.08 -0.01 -0.93
CA LEU A 93 -5.07 0.62 -0.07
C LEU A 93 -5.21 0.21 1.40
N ARG A 94 -6.46 0.11 1.88
CA ARG A 94 -6.76 -0.34 3.25
C ARG A 94 -6.40 -1.81 3.53
N ARG A 95 -6.21 -2.63 2.49
CA ARG A 95 -5.80 -4.05 2.62
C ARG A 95 -4.28 -4.24 2.67
N LEU A 96 -3.51 -3.16 2.57
CA LEU A 96 -2.09 -3.23 2.87
C LEU A 96 -1.91 -3.63 4.34
N ILE A 97 -1.10 -4.65 4.57
CA ILE A 97 -0.73 -5.11 5.90
C ILE A 97 0.77 -4.91 5.98
N VAL A 98 1.20 -4.08 6.93
CA VAL A 98 2.60 -3.89 7.30
C VAL A 98 2.76 -4.47 8.69
N ARG A 99 3.91 -5.12 8.94
CA ARG A 99 4.21 -5.66 10.27
C ARG A 99 4.49 -4.50 11.20
N ASP A 100 3.99 -4.60 12.42
CA ASP A 100 4.31 -3.62 13.45
C ASP A 100 5.82 -3.65 13.73
N SER A 101 6.46 -2.50 13.55
CA SER A 101 7.89 -2.29 13.69
C SER A 101 8.32 -1.91 15.11
N GLY A 102 7.38 -1.73 16.05
CA GLY A 102 7.68 -1.44 17.46
C GLY A 102 7.12 -0.11 17.96
N LYS A 103 7.75 0.48 18.99
CA LYS A 103 7.29 1.72 19.62
C LYS A 103 7.70 2.94 18.78
N CYS A 104 6.78 3.42 17.95
CA CYS A 104 6.87 4.74 17.36
C CYS A 104 6.34 5.80 18.33
N GLU A 105 7.12 6.82 18.65
CA GLU A 105 6.69 7.93 19.52
C GLU A 105 5.78 8.94 18.79
N SER A 106 5.87 9.00 17.45
CA SER A 106 5.10 9.94 16.64
C SER A 106 3.67 9.44 16.39
N SER A 107 2.66 10.25 16.71
CA SER A 107 1.26 9.98 16.34
C SER A 107 0.93 10.50 14.93
N CYS A 108 -0.20 10.06 14.35
CA CYS A 108 -0.64 10.54 13.03
C CYS A 108 -0.86 12.07 13.02
N GLU A 109 -1.37 12.61 14.12
CA GLU A 109 -1.71 14.03 14.30
C GLU A 109 -0.48 14.93 14.32
N SER A 110 0.70 14.36 14.62
CA SER A 110 1.97 15.10 14.63
C SER A 110 2.46 15.49 13.23
N TYR A 111 2.01 14.79 12.19
CA TYR A 111 2.47 15.04 10.82
C TYR A 111 1.79 16.26 10.20
N GLU A 112 2.54 16.96 9.35
CA GLU A 112 2.04 18.12 8.61
C GLU A 112 0.80 17.75 7.78
N LYS A 113 -0.19 18.65 7.77
CA LYS A 113 -1.37 18.49 6.92
C LYS A 113 -1.08 18.97 5.51
N LYS A 114 -1.40 18.15 4.50
CA LYS A 114 -1.24 18.50 3.08
C LYS A 114 -2.54 18.30 2.30
N THR A 115 -2.58 18.83 1.08
CA THR A 115 -3.73 18.63 0.20
C THR A 115 -3.89 17.15 -0.17
N PRO A 116 -5.09 16.68 -0.53
CA PRO A 116 -5.32 15.30 -0.93
C PRO A 116 -4.36 14.78 -2.01
N LYS A 117 -4.01 15.60 -3.02
CA LYS A 117 -3.02 15.19 -4.03
C LYS A 117 -1.63 15.02 -3.44
N MET A 118 -1.16 15.94 -2.60
CA MET A 118 0.15 15.85 -1.97
C MET A 118 0.23 14.69 -0.96
N PHE A 119 -0.87 14.43 -0.25
CA PHE A 119 -1.05 13.27 0.59
C PHE A 119 -0.88 11.97 -0.21
N LEU A 120 -1.59 11.82 -1.33
CA LEU A 120 -1.48 10.62 -2.20
C LEU A 120 -0.08 10.44 -2.78
N LYS A 121 0.58 11.53 -3.23
CA LYS A 121 1.97 11.47 -3.71
C LYS A 121 2.93 10.98 -2.63
N SER A 122 2.75 11.44 -1.40
CA SER A 122 3.58 11.02 -0.26
C SER A 122 3.30 9.56 0.11
N PHE A 123 2.05 9.12 0.00
CA PHE A 123 1.71 7.71 0.18
C PHE A 123 2.38 6.83 -0.87
N ALA A 124 2.40 7.25 -2.15
CA ALA A 124 3.09 6.51 -3.20
C ALA A 124 4.60 6.35 -2.91
N LYS A 125 5.26 7.44 -2.47
CA LYS A 125 6.66 7.39 -2.05
C LYS A 125 6.88 6.40 -0.90
N LEU A 126 5.98 6.39 0.08
CA LEU A 126 6.06 5.42 1.18
C LEU A 126 5.95 3.98 0.68
N ILE A 127 4.97 3.68 -0.18
CA ILE A 127 4.77 2.34 -0.74
C ILE A 127 5.98 1.86 -1.54
N GLN A 128 6.69 2.76 -2.23
CA GLN A 128 7.92 2.42 -2.95
C GLN A 128 9.09 2.06 -2.03
N LYS A 129 9.05 2.48 -0.76
CA LYS A 129 10.10 2.21 0.24
C LYS A 129 9.93 0.85 0.94
N VAL A 130 8.73 0.25 0.96
CA VAL A 130 8.38 -1.00 1.71
C VAL A 130 8.41 -2.25 0.84
#